data_AF-A0A7M3YFF3-F1
#
_entry.id   AF-A0A7M3YFF3-F1
#
_cell.length_a   1.000
_cell.length_b   1.000
_cell.length_c   1.000
_cell.angle_alpha   90.00
_cell.angle_beta   90.00
_cell.angle_gamma   90.00
#
_symmetry.space_group_name_H-M   'P 1'
#
loop_
_entity.id
_entity.type
_entity.pdbx_description
1 polymer ?
#
loop_
_entity_poly.entity_id
_entity_poly.type
_entity_poly.pdbx_seq_one_letter_code
_entity_poly.pdbx_strand_id
1 'polypeptide(L)'
;MVRELITVEGVDRSFGPTDVLQDINLIINDGDRIGIVGHNGAGKTTLLNTISEQKQDVGDIDFAPGIRIAYLTQIRDIESNSTIEEELGRKGRQFQELEDEIASIEAQMIDPSFYEGDW
;
A
#
# COMPACT_ATOMS: atom_id res chain seq x y z
N MET A 1 -6.02 -25.89 -5.37
CA MET A 1 -5.56 -25.27 -4.10
C MET A 1 -5.88 -23.80 -4.18
N VAL A 2 -6.34 -23.19 -3.10
CA VAL A 2 -6.56 -21.74 -3.06
C VAL A 2 -5.18 -21.07 -3.01
N ARG A 3 -5.01 -20.00 -3.76
CA ARG A 3 -3.75 -19.25 -3.83
C ARG A 3 -3.68 -18.29 -2.63
N GLU A 4 -2.62 -18.36 -1.84
CA GLU A 4 -2.31 -17.35 -0.83
C GLU A 4 -1.88 -16.06 -1.55
N LEU A 5 -2.44 -14.92 -1.13
CA LEU A 5 -2.16 -13.61 -1.73
C LEU A 5 -1.32 -12.73 -0.81
N ILE A 6 -1.64 -12.70 0.49
CA ILE A 6 -0.94 -11.89 1.47
C ILE A 6 -0.72 -12.72 2.72
N THR A 7 0.50 -12.70 3.25
CA THR A 7 0.88 -13.33 4.52
C THR A 7 1.46 -12.26 5.44
N VAL A 8 1.00 -12.24 6.68
CA VAL A 8 1.41 -11.30 7.73
C VAL A 8 1.85 -12.16 8.91
N GLU A 9 3.10 -12.03 9.35
CA GLU A 9 3.69 -12.88 10.40
C GLU A 9 4.36 -12.01 11.47
N GLY A 10 3.87 -12.15 12.71
CA GLY A 10 4.44 -11.47 13.89
C GLY A 10 4.50 -9.95 13.76
N VAL A 11 3.51 -9.32 13.11
CA VAL A 11 3.59 -7.90 12.78
C VAL A 11 3.25 -7.01 13.96
N ASP A 12 4.19 -6.12 14.29
CA ASP A 12 4.00 -5.03 15.26
C ASP A 12 4.05 -3.67 14.57
N ARG A 13 3.32 -2.71 15.13
CA ARG A 13 3.34 -1.31 14.69
C ARG A 13 3.06 -0.37 15.84
N SER A 14 3.95 0.58 16.03
CA SER A 14 3.91 1.57 17.11
C SER A 14 4.02 3.00 16.58
N PHE A 15 3.41 3.93 17.31
CA PHE A 15 3.52 5.36 17.05
C PHE A 15 4.01 6.05 18.32
N GLY A 16 5.29 6.40 18.33
CA GLY A 16 5.96 6.91 19.51
C GLY A 16 5.90 5.87 20.65
N PRO A 17 5.34 6.20 21.83
CA PRO A 17 5.25 5.26 22.95
C PRO A 17 4.04 4.32 22.88
N THR A 18 3.20 4.40 21.84
CA THR A 18 1.95 3.64 21.76
C THR A 18 2.08 2.49 20.78
N ASP A 19 1.98 1.27 21.28
CA ASP A 19 1.84 0.08 20.45
C ASP A 19 0.40 -0.04 19.96
N VAL A 20 0.20 -0.05 18.65
CA VAL A 20 -1.13 -0.08 18.03
C VAL A 20 -1.45 -1.46 17.46
N LEU A 21 -0.45 -2.14 16.91
CA LEU A 21 -0.52 -3.54 16.48
C LEU A 21 0.55 -4.32 17.24
N GLN A 22 0.18 -5.51 17.74
CA GLN A 22 1.07 -6.40 18.45
C GLN A 22 0.79 -7.84 18.00
N ASP A 23 1.83 -8.54 17.55
CA ASP A 23 1.85 -9.94 17.13
C ASP A 23 0.71 -10.31 16.16
N ILE A 24 0.53 -9.49 15.13
CA ILE A 24 -0.51 -9.75 14.13
C ILE A 24 -0.06 -10.85 13.18
N ASN A 25 -0.87 -11.91 13.11
CA ASN A 25 -0.66 -13.04 12.21
C ASN A 25 -1.93 -13.24 11.37
N LEU A 26 -1.82 -13.14 10.04
CA LEU A 26 -2.95 -13.20 9.12
C LEU A 26 -2.52 -13.76 7.76
N ILE A 27 -3.35 -14.65 7.19
CA ILE A 27 -3.20 -15.11 5.81
C ILE A 27 -4.47 -14.72 5.05
N ILE A 28 -4.31 -14.09 3.89
CA ILE A 28 -5.38 -13.70 2.98
C ILE A 28 -5.24 -14.52 1.71
N ASN A 29 -6.30 -15.26 1.38
CA ASN A 29 -6.36 -16.12 0.21
C ASN A 29 -7.17 -15.49 -0.93
N ASP A 30 -6.96 -16.01 -2.13
CA ASP A 30 -7.73 -15.64 -3.30
C ASP A 30 -9.23 -15.95 -3.11
N GLY A 31 -10.07 -14.94 -3.34
CA GLY A 31 -11.52 -14.99 -3.13
C GLY A 31 -12.00 -14.64 -1.72
N ASP A 32 -11.11 -14.40 -0.76
CA ASP A 32 -11.50 -14.06 0.61
C ASP A 32 -12.24 -12.72 0.69
N ARG A 33 -13.23 -12.66 1.59
CA ARG A 33 -13.96 -11.43 1.97
C ARG A 33 -13.86 -11.26 3.48
N ILE A 34 -12.90 -10.48 3.92
CA ILE A 34 -12.55 -10.34 5.34
C ILE A 34 -13.13 -9.03 5.90
N GLY A 35 -13.85 -9.13 7.01
CA GLY A 35 -14.34 -7.98 7.77
C GLY A 35 -13.51 -7.77 9.04
N ILE A 36 -12.92 -6.58 9.21
CA ILE A 36 -12.20 -6.22 10.43
C ILE A 36 -13.15 -5.44 11.35
N VAL A 37 -13.39 -5.97 12.54
CA VAL A 37 -14.31 -5.38 13.53
C VAL A 37 -13.57 -5.05 14.82
N GLY A 38 -14.01 -4.00 15.50
CA GLY A 38 -13.39 -3.51 16.73
C GLY A 38 -13.80 -2.07 17.02
N HIS A 39 -13.61 -1.61 18.25
CA HIS A 39 -13.94 -0.24 18.65
C HIS A 39 -13.10 0.81 17.87
N ASN A 40 -13.51 2.07 17.94
CA ASN A 40 -12.70 3.17 17.40
C ASN A 40 -11.36 3.24 18.16
N GLY A 41 -10.27 3.40 17.42
CA GLY A 41 -8.91 3.35 17.99
C GLY A 41 -8.33 1.94 18.17
N ALA A 42 -9.05 0.86 17.85
CA ALA A 42 -8.53 -0.52 17.94
C ALA A 42 -7.47 -0.87 16.86
N GLY A 43 -6.91 0.10 16.15
CA GLY A 43 -5.87 -0.16 15.14
C GLY A 43 -6.36 -0.63 13.76
N LYS A 44 -7.67 -0.68 13.48
CA LYS A 44 -8.20 -1.18 12.18
C LYS A 44 -7.63 -0.47 10.96
N THR A 45 -7.67 0.86 10.94
CA THR A 45 -7.09 1.66 9.84
C THR A 45 -5.58 1.50 9.80
N THR A 46 -4.93 1.37 10.96
CA THR A 46 -3.49 1.09 11.05
C THR A 46 -3.15 -0.25 10.41
N LEU A 47 -3.89 -1.31 10.70
CA LEU A 47 -3.69 -2.63 10.11
C LEU A 47 -3.81 -2.58 8.58
N LEU A 48 -4.87 -1.95 8.06
CA LEU A 48 -5.06 -1.81 6.63
C LEU A 48 -3.92 -1.01 5.97
N ASN A 49 -3.52 0.12 6.56
CA ASN A 49 -2.39 0.94 6.07
C ASN A 49 -1.07 0.16 6.10
N THR A 50 -0.77 -0.49 7.23
CA THR A 50 0.47 -1.24 7.44
C THR A 50 0.60 -2.38 6.44
N ILE A 51 -0.49 -3.12 6.19
CA ILE A 51 -0.49 -4.14 5.13
C ILE A 51 -0.29 -3.46 3.77
N SER A 52 -1.09 -2.46 3.41
CA SER A 52 -1.04 -1.87 2.06
C SER A 52 0.30 -1.22 1.71
N GLU A 53 0.99 -0.65 2.70
CA GLU A 53 2.26 0.06 2.52
C GLU A 53 3.48 -0.78 2.91
N GLN A 54 3.28 -2.01 3.43
CA GLN A 54 4.32 -2.85 4.05
C GLN A 54 5.17 -2.05 5.06
N LYS A 55 4.50 -1.30 5.94
CA LYS A 55 5.12 -0.45 6.97
C LYS A 55 4.85 -0.99 8.37
N GLN A 56 5.54 -2.08 8.69
CA GLN A 56 5.64 -2.65 10.03
C GLN A 56 6.96 -2.27 10.70
N ASP A 57 6.99 -2.34 12.03
CA ASP A 57 8.22 -2.11 12.80
C ASP A 57 8.94 -3.43 13.13
N VAL A 58 8.16 -4.50 13.29
CA VAL A 58 8.61 -5.89 13.51
C VAL A 58 7.73 -6.82 12.67
N GLY A 59 8.28 -7.98 12.29
CA GLY A 59 7.58 -9.00 11.52
C GLY A 59 7.64 -8.77 10.01
N ASP A 60 6.98 -9.66 9.28
CA ASP A 60 7.06 -9.73 7.83
C ASP A 60 5.66 -9.67 7.18
N ILE A 61 5.59 -9.00 6.04
CA ILE A 61 4.39 -8.91 5.20
C ILE A 61 4.78 -9.27 3.78
N ASP A 62 4.33 -10.44 3.32
CA ASP A 62 4.64 -10.99 2.01
C ASP A 62 3.45 -10.95 1.07
N PHE A 63 3.70 -10.55 -0.17
CA PHE A 63 2.72 -10.49 -1.24
C PHE A 63 3.06 -11.53 -2.32
N ALA A 64 2.04 -12.26 -2.77
CA ALA A 64 2.22 -13.19 -3.87
C ALA A 64 2.66 -12.45 -5.15
N PRO A 65 3.53 -13.06 -5.98
CA PRO A 65 4.04 -12.39 -7.19
C PRO A 65 2.93 -11.92 -8.15
N GLY A 66 3.05 -10.69 -8.63
CA GLY A 66 2.17 -10.12 -9.65
C GLY A 66 0.79 -9.68 -9.12
N ILE A 67 0.58 -9.58 -7.81
CA ILE A 67 -0.62 -8.95 -7.27
C ILE A 67 -0.51 -7.43 -7.31
N ARG A 68 -1.65 -6.76 -7.36
CA ARG A 68 -1.75 -5.30 -7.20
C ARG A 68 -2.64 -5.00 -6.01
N ILE A 69 -2.13 -4.21 -5.07
CA ILE A 69 -2.91 -3.69 -3.96
C ILE A 69 -3.63 -2.42 -4.43
N ALA A 70 -4.93 -2.35 -4.17
CA ALA A 70 -5.70 -1.12 -4.27
C ALA A 70 -6.23 -0.79 -2.87
N TYR A 71 -5.85 0.37 -2.34
CA TYR A 71 -6.24 0.79 -1.01
C TYR A 71 -7.12 2.04 -1.07
N LEU A 72 -8.28 1.97 -0.42
CA LEU A 72 -9.22 3.08 -0.33
C LEU A 72 -9.15 3.70 1.07
N THR A 73 -8.61 4.92 1.14
CA THR A 73 -8.48 5.66 2.39
C THR A 73 -9.82 6.15 2.92
N GLN A 74 -9.91 6.29 4.24
CA GLN A 74 -11.11 6.80 4.91
C GLN A 74 -11.38 8.29 4.61
N ILE A 75 -10.31 9.10 4.53
CA ILE A 75 -10.38 10.50 4.11
C ILE A 75 -10.14 10.52 2.60
N ARG A 76 -11.10 11.06 1.86
CA ARG A 76 -10.97 11.27 0.43
C ARG A 76 -10.68 12.74 0.18
N ASP A 77 -9.61 13.01 -0.53
CA ASP A 77 -9.30 14.36 -1.05
C ASP A 77 -10.09 14.53 -2.35
N ILE A 78 -11.41 14.68 -2.23
CA ILE A 78 -12.31 14.88 -3.38
C ILE A 78 -12.31 16.37 -3.69
N GLU A 79 -11.99 16.72 -4.93
CA GLU A 79 -12.14 18.11 -5.37
C GLU A 79 -13.62 18.43 -5.53
N SER A 80 -14.12 19.37 -4.74
CA SER A 80 -15.53 19.72 -4.65
C SER A 80 -16.17 20.18 -5.97
N ASN A 81 -15.37 20.51 -6.98
CA ASN A 81 -15.83 21.01 -8.27
C ASN A 81 -15.81 19.96 -9.39
N SER A 82 -15.37 18.74 -9.10
CA SER A 82 -15.32 17.64 -10.07
C SER A 82 -16.63 16.86 -10.10
N THR A 83 -16.99 16.35 -11.27
CA THR A 83 -18.05 15.34 -11.40
C THR A 83 -17.58 14.00 -10.86
N ILE A 84 -18.52 13.10 -10.54
CA ILE A 84 -18.20 11.74 -10.11
C ILE A 84 -17.41 10.97 -11.19
N GLU A 85 -17.74 11.21 -12.47
CA GLU A 85 -17.03 10.60 -13.60
C GLU A 85 -15.58 11.07 -13.68
N GLU A 86 -15.32 12.37 -13.48
CA GLU A 86 -13.98 12.92 -13.43
C GLU A 86 -13.19 12.41 -12.22
N GLU A 87 -13.80 12.28 -11.04
CA GLU A 87 -13.13 11.74 -9.84
C GLU A 87 -12.83 10.25 -9.94
N LEU A 88 -13.72 9.45 -10.55
CA LEU A 88 -13.48 8.02 -10.79
C LEU A 88 -12.49 7.79 -11.94
N GLY A 89 -12.48 8.69 -12.93
CA GLY A 89 -11.55 8.69 -14.06
C GLY A 89 -10.20 9.33 -13.74
N ARG A 90 -10.08 10.01 -12.59
CA ARG A 90 -8.82 10.58 -12.11
C ARG A 90 -7.82 9.45 -11.99
N LYS A 91 -6.77 9.51 -12.81
CA LYS A 91 -5.55 8.71 -12.64
C LYS A 91 -5.15 8.85 -11.17
N GLY A 92 -5.27 7.77 -10.40
CA GLY A 92 -4.99 7.80 -8.97
C GLY A 92 -3.56 8.27 -8.70
N ARG A 93 -3.25 8.71 -7.48
CA ARG A 93 -1.91 9.21 -7.10
C ARG A 93 -0.79 8.27 -7.53
N GLN A 94 -1.03 6.96 -7.45
CA GLN A 94 -0.11 5.90 -7.91
C GLN A 94 0.24 5.98 -9.41
N PHE A 95 -0.69 6.40 -10.27
CA PHE A 95 -0.43 6.56 -11.70
C PHE A 95 0.41 7.83 -11.96
N GLN A 96 0.16 8.90 -11.20
CA GLN A 96 0.98 10.11 -11.24
C GLN A 96 2.41 9.82 -10.76
N GLU A 97 2.56 9.07 -9.67
CA GLU A 97 3.85 8.61 -9.14
C GLU A 97 4.62 7.79 -10.18
N LEU A 98 3.95 6.90 -10.92
CA LEU A 98 4.56 6.13 -12.02
C LEU A 98 4.96 7.03 -13.21
N GLU A 99 4.14 8.03 -13.58
CA GLU A 99 4.49 8.99 -14.63
C GLU A 99 5.71 9.84 -14.21
N ASP A 100 5.77 10.26 -12.95
CA ASP A 100 6.88 11.03 -12.39
C ASP A 100 8.17 10.17 -12.32
N GLU A 101 8.05 8.90 -11.94
CA GLU A 101 9.16 7.95 -11.94
C GLU A 101 9.71 7.74 -13.35
N ILE A 102 8.83 7.47 -14.33
CA ILE A 102 9.22 7.33 -15.75
C ILE A 102 9.92 8.60 -16.23
N ALA A 103 9.35 9.78 -15.97
CA ALA A 103 9.94 11.05 -16.37
C ALA A 103 11.31 11.29 -15.70
N SER A 104 11.49 10.85 -14.45
CA SER A 104 12.76 10.96 -13.73
C SER A 104 13.84 10.05 -14.34
N ILE A 105 13.48 8.82 -14.72
CA ILE A 105 14.38 7.87 -15.39
C ILE A 105 14.74 8.38 -16.78
N GLU A 106 13.76 8.87 -17.55
CA GLU A 106 14.02 9.48 -18.86
C GLU A 106 14.98 10.66 -18.77
N ALA A 107 14.85 11.51 -17.75
CA ALA A 107 15.77 12.62 -17.51
C ALA A 107 17.19 12.15 -17.18
N GLN A 108 17.33 11.06 -16.42
CA GLN A 108 18.63 10.45 -16.12
C GLN A 108 19.25 9.81 -17.38
N MET A 109 18.44 9.17 -18.23
CA MET A 109 18.89 8.56 -19.49
C MET A 109 19.46 9.55 -20.52
N ILE A 110 19.19 10.85 -20.37
CA ILE A 110 19.76 11.92 -21.22
C ILE A 110 21.26 12.11 -20.92
N ASP A 111 21.71 11.79 -19.71
CA ASP A 111 23.12 11.85 -19.33
C ASP A 111 23.84 10.56 -19.79
N PRO A 112 24.85 10.64 -20.68
CA PRO A 112 25.61 9.46 -21.11
C PRO A 112 26.26 8.67 -19.96
N SER A 113 26.56 9.33 -18.83
CA SER A 113 27.12 8.69 -17.64
C SER A 113 26.14 7.76 -16.91
N PHE A 114 24.83 7.88 -17.19
CA PHE A 114 23.81 6.95 -16.69
C PHE A 114 24.08 5.50 -17.12
N TYR A 115 24.63 5.30 -18.31
CA TYR A 115 24.96 3.97 -18.83
C TYR A 115 26.34 3.47 -18.36
N GLU A 116 27.10 4.27 -17.63
CA GLU A 116 28.45 3.95 -17.14
C GLU A 116 28.45 3.50 -15.66
N GLY A 117 27.30 3.54 -14.98
CA GLY A 117 27.15 3.06 -13.59
C GLY A 117 26.89 1.56 -13.49
N ASP A 118 27.41 0.92 -12.43
CA ASP A 118 27.04 -0.43 -12.02
C ASP A 118 25.62 -0.41 -11.42
N TRP A 119 24.61 -0.65 -12.26
CA TRP A 119 23.22 -0.90 -11.86
C TRP A 119 23.01 -2.37 -11.46
#